data_AF-A0A2D6HDC5-F1
#
_entry.id   AF-A0A2D6HDC5-F1
#
_cell.length_a   1.000
_cell.length_b   1.000
_cell.length_c   1.000
_cell.angle_alpha   90.00
_cell.angle_beta   90.00
_cell.angle_gamma   90.00
#
_symmetry.space_group_name_H-M   'P 1'
#
loop_
_entity.id
_entity.type
_entity.pdbx_description
1 polymer ?
#
loop_
_entity_poly.entity_id
_entity_poly.type
_entity_poly.pdbx_seq_one_letter_code
_entity_poly.pdbx_strand_id
1 'polypeptide(L)'
;MDSWSRFALGGVAAAALCTACGRAARPQPRWVELLQVRPEQSQGLFLNESLTFDFSHPIDPASVTSESVRIVDQRGQRAAGEFRVDRNRIRFRPDPVLGAELADGGFRPGTRYTALIQGFPAPDGLRGRDGRPLARSVRWNFETAHLTEPRGQMFVDHTPLFGLRLHPGEALTTVRTDPRVVLFCEEPVDPSTLRAEDFHFLTPAGERVDLQVRLLANHDHLVVRGRRALRTAAEIELVCMAELSPGVHSIRMAPDMELLDFGGNRVQPYSGTIEVDVRETAGTHVQDFLRREANTRPVPGADGTAAWGAGRVTIRFPRAAGDGRDGEIDLPDGSSDTKDLHATRLTLPAGRTCRLEASGLVVLRAQGRLSIEGDLVRSVGEAPGLTVEEGERLSTWLERAREEDPPWTVIVAGGDLVVNGRIEVDGPLLLVAGGWIRVAERPRAAENELWILGEGGGLALPSTASTLALELDPPTVNPLRTPLTYAVLSDPIPSSGSVVRWERASVSGRENLGRFRVRYVREEDLPLGGSLADWDPRDDPRQVRPLGRLRLLVELTVGPAGYGPGSDRRWSPPIVDGVRLNWSWPGEQAR
;
A
#
# COMPACT_ATOMS: atom_id res chain seq x y z
N MET A 1 -43.03 19.78 83.67
CA MET A 1 -43.59 20.69 84.69
C MET A 1 -42.55 21.74 84.95
N ASP A 2 -42.95 22.98 84.67
CA ASP A 2 -42.35 24.26 85.05
C ASP A 2 -40.91 24.59 84.62
N SER A 3 -40.51 25.83 84.39
CA SER A 3 -41.17 27.04 83.89
C SER A 3 -40.02 28.03 83.71
N TRP A 4 -40.03 28.77 82.60
CA TRP A 4 -39.82 30.22 82.57
C TRP A 4 -38.54 30.88 83.14
N SER A 5 -37.81 31.48 82.18
CA SER A 5 -37.43 32.91 82.13
C SER A 5 -36.26 33.43 82.98
N ARG A 6 -35.32 34.16 82.34
CA ARG A 6 -35.20 35.64 82.42
C ARG A 6 -34.01 36.21 81.61
N PHE A 7 -34.26 37.40 81.07
CA PHE A 7 -33.37 38.33 80.37
C PHE A 7 -32.37 39.04 81.30
N ALA A 8 -31.21 39.45 80.77
CA ALA A 8 -30.62 40.81 80.83
C ALA A 8 -29.15 40.76 80.32
N LEU A 9 -28.74 41.44 79.25
CA LEU A 9 -28.39 42.86 79.06
C LEU A 9 -27.00 43.29 79.59
N GLY A 10 -26.17 43.81 78.67
CA GLY A 10 -24.96 44.61 78.92
C GLY A 10 -23.66 43.78 78.91
N GLY A 11 -22.61 44.08 78.16
CA GLY A 11 -22.23 45.24 77.35
C GLY A 11 -20.70 45.24 77.23
N VAL A 12 -20.19 46.13 76.36
CA VAL A 12 -18.77 46.50 76.14
C VAL A 12 -18.01 45.71 75.05
N ALA A 13 -17.85 46.42 73.95
CA ALA A 13 -16.97 46.17 72.83
C ALA A 13 -15.51 46.55 73.14
N ALA A 14 -14.56 45.87 72.48
CA ALA A 14 -13.54 46.46 71.61
C ALA A 14 -12.33 45.52 71.46
N ALA A 15 -12.01 45.12 70.23
CA ALA A 15 -10.79 45.53 69.53
C ALA A 15 -10.37 44.54 68.42
N ALA A 16 -10.16 45.14 67.24
CA ALA A 16 -9.14 44.80 66.25
C ALA A 16 -9.13 43.39 65.62
N LEU A 17 -9.61 43.30 64.38
CA LEU A 17 -9.05 42.36 63.41
C LEU A 17 -8.84 43.06 62.06
N CYS A 18 -7.58 43.00 61.65
CA CYS A 18 -6.98 43.69 60.52
C CYS A 18 -7.66 43.34 59.19
N THR A 19 -7.86 44.40 58.40
CA THR A 19 -8.18 44.36 56.97
C THR A 19 -7.02 43.76 56.18
N ALA A 20 -7.13 42.48 55.83
CA ALA A 20 -6.32 41.89 54.78
C ALA A 20 -6.92 42.26 53.42
N CYS A 21 -6.34 43.26 52.75
CA CYS A 21 -6.57 43.55 51.34
C CYS A 21 -6.13 42.34 50.50
N GLY A 22 -7.06 41.41 50.26
CA GLY A 22 -6.89 40.36 49.28
C GLY A 22 -6.75 40.98 47.90
N ARG A 23 -5.54 40.95 47.33
CA ARG A 23 -5.30 41.08 45.89
C ARG A 23 -6.28 40.14 45.20
N ALA A 24 -7.28 40.69 44.50
CA ALA A 24 -8.18 39.92 43.66
C ALA A 24 -7.32 39.09 42.70
N ALA A 25 -7.31 37.77 42.91
CA ALA A 25 -6.71 36.85 41.96
C ALA A 25 -7.36 37.14 40.60
N ARG A 26 -6.55 37.45 39.58
CA ARG A 26 -7.05 37.55 38.20
C ARG A 26 -7.84 36.26 37.94
N PRO A 27 -9.10 36.34 37.48
CA PRO A 27 -9.87 35.14 37.16
C PRO A 27 -9.04 34.30 36.18
N GLN A 28 -8.75 33.05 36.55
CA GLN A 28 -8.04 32.15 35.65
C GLN A 28 -8.88 32.00 34.37
N PRO A 29 -8.26 32.05 33.18
CA PRO A 29 -8.99 31.90 31.93
C PRO A 29 -9.80 30.61 31.95
N ARG A 30 -11.10 30.69 31.68
CA ARG A 30 -11.98 29.51 31.53
C ARG A 30 -11.66 28.70 30.27
N TRP A 31 -10.78 29.21 29.41
CA TRP A 31 -10.47 28.70 28.08
C TRP A 31 -8.96 28.60 27.90
N VAL A 32 -8.54 27.71 27.01
CA VAL A 32 -7.17 27.76 26.47
C VAL A 32 -7.10 28.90 25.46
N GLU A 33 -6.00 29.64 25.44
CA GLU A 33 -5.75 30.73 24.51
C GLU A 33 -4.40 30.49 23.82
N LEU A 34 -4.33 30.77 22.51
CA LEU A 34 -3.06 30.85 21.80
C LEU A 34 -2.38 32.18 22.17
N LEU A 35 -1.20 32.09 22.76
CA LEU A 35 -0.42 33.24 23.21
C LEU A 35 0.51 33.77 22.11
N GLN A 36 1.18 32.86 21.39
CA GLN A 36 2.20 33.22 20.42
C GLN A 36 2.31 32.15 19.32
N VAL A 37 2.65 32.61 18.12
CA VAL A 37 3.10 31.75 17.00
C VAL A 37 4.55 32.11 16.70
N ARG A 38 5.39 31.10 16.53
CA ARG A 38 6.79 31.25 16.16
C ARG A 38 7.14 30.43 14.92
N PRO A 39 7.95 30.98 14.00
CA PRO A 39 8.44 32.36 14.02
C PRO A 39 7.30 33.37 13.80
N GLU A 40 7.51 34.63 14.21
CA GLU A 40 6.50 35.69 14.08
C GLU A 40 6.39 36.20 12.63
N GLN A 41 7.43 35.97 11.83
CA GLN A 41 7.44 36.31 10.41
C GLN A 41 6.41 35.48 9.65
N SER A 42 5.62 36.15 8.82
CA SER A 42 4.59 35.53 7.97
C SER A 42 4.96 35.53 6.49
N GLN A 43 6.16 35.98 6.14
CA GLN A 43 6.69 35.97 4.78
C GLN A 43 8.12 35.47 4.78
N GLY A 44 8.52 34.82 3.68
CA GLY A 44 9.88 34.32 3.51
C GLY A 44 10.24 33.17 4.45
N LEU A 45 9.25 32.39 4.91
CA LEU A 45 9.50 31.28 5.82
C LEU A 45 10.35 30.20 5.11
N PHE A 46 11.42 29.73 5.75
CA PHE A 46 12.27 28.71 5.15
C PHE A 46 11.57 27.34 5.09
N LEU A 47 11.97 26.48 4.15
CA LEU A 47 11.25 25.24 3.84
C LEU A 47 11.34 24.19 4.97
N ASN A 48 12.42 24.22 5.76
CA ASN A 48 12.63 23.34 6.92
C ASN A 48 12.27 24.01 8.26
N GLU A 49 11.75 25.24 8.25
CA GLU A 49 11.50 25.99 9.47
C GLU A 49 10.34 25.37 10.28
N SER A 50 10.59 25.06 11.55
CA SER A 50 9.54 24.53 12.42
C SER A 50 8.57 25.62 12.88
N LEU A 51 7.27 25.34 12.84
CA LEU A 51 6.27 26.22 13.44
C LEU A 51 6.00 25.82 14.90
N THR A 52 5.83 26.81 15.77
CA THR A 52 5.59 26.63 17.19
C THR A 52 4.40 27.48 17.64
N PHE A 53 3.41 26.84 18.24
CA PHE A 53 2.21 27.47 18.80
C PHE A 53 2.27 27.36 20.32
N ASP A 54 2.41 28.48 21.01
CA ASP A 54 2.46 28.53 22.48
C ASP A 54 1.09 28.89 23.04
N PHE A 55 0.59 28.09 23.98
CA PHE A 55 -0.73 28.24 24.59
C PHE A 55 -0.65 28.63 26.06
N SER A 56 -1.74 29.20 26.58
CA SER A 56 -1.86 29.63 27.98
C SER A 56 -1.85 28.49 28.99
N HIS A 57 -2.13 27.25 28.53
CA HIS A 57 -2.23 26.06 29.38
C HIS A 57 -1.60 24.84 28.68
N PRO A 58 -1.20 23.81 29.44
CA PRO A 58 -0.77 22.53 28.87
C PRO A 58 -1.85 21.94 27.96
N ILE A 59 -1.45 21.50 26.77
CA ILE A 59 -2.31 20.90 25.75
C ILE A 59 -2.46 19.40 26.01
N ASP A 60 -3.65 18.87 25.73
CA ASP A 60 -3.89 17.43 25.70
C ASP A 60 -3.40 16.86 24.37
N PRO A 61 -2.36 15.98 24.35
CA PRO A 61 -1.88 15.36 23.12
C PRO A 61 -2.95 14.58 22.36
N ALA A 62 -3.93 13.99 23.07
CA ALA A 62 -5.02 13.24 22.43
C ALA A 62 -5.98 14.15 21.65
N SER A 63 -6.02 15.45 21.96
CA SER A 63 -6.82 16.44 21.25
C SER A 63 -6.12 17.02 20.01
N VAL A 64 -4.85 16.68 19.76
CA VAL A 64 -4.10 17.12 18.57
C VAL A 64 -4.26 16.06 17.48
N THR A 65 -5.21 16.29 16.58
CA THR A 65 -5.56 15.40 15.49
C THR A 65 -5.49 16.16 14.17
N SER A 66 -5.63 15.44 13.04
CA SER A 66 -5.67 16.04 11.72
C SER A 66 -6.84 17.00 11.51
N GLU A 67 -7.88 16.90 12.36
CA GLU A 67 -9.06 17.76 12.32
C GLU A 67 -8.93 18.96 13.23
N SER A 68 -8.22 18.84 14.35
CA SER A 68 -8.04 19.94 15.31
C SER A 68 -6.89 20.88 14.95
N VAL A 69 -5.81 20.37 14.34
CA VAL A 69 -4.67 21.16 13.90
C VAL A 69 -4.22 20.72 12.50
N ARG A 70 -4.20 21.66 11.55
CA ARG A 70 -3.74 21.39 10.18
C ARG A 70 -3.12 22.62 9.55
N ILE A 71 -2.12 22.41 8.71
CA ILE A 71 -1.54 23.45 7.87
C ILE A 71 -1.88 23.10 6.43
N VAL A 72 -2.55 24.01 5.72
CA VAL A 72 -3.05 23.77 4.36
C VAL A 72 -2.62 24.88 3.42
N ASP A 73 -2.34 24.53 2.17
CA ASP A 73 -2.09 25.51 1.12
C ASP A 73 -3.39 26.15 0.59
N GLN A 74 -3.26 27.05 -0.39
CA GLN A 74 -4.41 27.71 -1.03
C GLN A 74 -5.37 26.74 -1.75
N ARG A 75 -4.92 25.53 -2.10
CA ARG A 75 -5.71 24.47 -2.74
C ARG A 75 -6.33 23.51 -1.71
N GLY A 76 -6.09 23.73 -0.42
CA GLY A 76 -6.54 22.87 0.66
C GLY A 76 -5.67 21.63 0.89
N GLN A 77 -4.53 21.50 0.21
CA GLN A 77 -3.60 20.39 0.42
C GLN A 77 -2.87 20.57 1.75
N ARG A 78 -2.78 19.50 2.54
CA ARG A 78 -2.06 19.54 3.82
C ARG A 78 -0.55 19.58 3.59
N ALA A 79 0.15 20.42 4.36
CA ALA A 79 1.61 20.36 4.48
C ALA A 79 2.02 19.04 5.13
N ALA A 80 3.04 18.37 4.59
CA ALA A 80 3.56 17.12 5.13
C ALA A 80 4.50 17.41 6.31
N GLY A 81 4.44 16.60 7.36
CA GLY A 81 5.20 16.83 8.59
C GLY A 81 4.57 16.24 9.84
N GLU A 82 5.24 16.45 10.97
CA GLU A 82 4.86 15.89 12.26
C GLU A 82 4.48 17.00 13.25
N PHE A 83 3.34 16.82 13.93
CA PHE A 83 2.99 17.62 15.10
C PHE A 83 3.49 16.94 16.37
N ARG A 84 4.19 17.68 17.22
CA ARG A 84 4.59 17.24 18.56
C ARG A 84 4.05 18.18 19.62
N VAL A 85 3.54 17.60 20.70
CA VAL A 85 3.05 18.35 21.85
C VAL A 85 4.09 18.28 22.96
N ASP A 86 4.53 19.45 23.42
CA ASP A 86 5.40 19.59 24.59
C ASP A 86 4.76 20.58 25.56
N ARG A 87 4.15 20.04 26.63
CA ARG A 87 3.42 20.82 27.65
C ARG A 87 2.39 21.75 27.01
N ASN A 88 2.63 23.06 27.02
CA ASN A 88 1.75 24.10 26.49
C ASN A 88 2.12 24.52 25.07
N ARG A 89 2.90 23.70 24.35
CA ARG A 89 3.38 23.99 23.01
C ARG A 89 2.98 22.90 22.03
N ILE A 90 2.55 23.31 20.84
CA ILE A 90 2.46 22.42 19.68
C ILE A 90 3.55 22.86 18.70
N ARG A 91 4.42 21.94 18.30
CA ARG A 91 5.45 22.17 17.28
C ARG A 91 5.12 21.36 16.04
N PHE A 92 5.05 22.02 14.89
CA PHE A 92 5.03 21.37 13.59
C PHE A 92 6.46 21.34 13.03
N ARG A 93 6.92 20.15 12.69
CA ARG A 93 8.18 19.94 11.98
C ARG A 93 7.84 19.51 10.55
N PRO A 94 8.14 20.32 9.52
CA PRO A 94 7.92 19.92 8.14
C PRO A 94 8.80 18.71 7.78
N ASP A 95 8.30 17.87 6.87
CA ASP A 95 9.11 16.79 6.31
C ASP A 95 10.30 17.36 5.52
N PRO A 96 11.47 16.68 5.54
CA PRO A 96 12.67 17.17 4.86
C PRO A 96 12.48 17.20 3.35
N VAL A 97 13.15 18.14 2.70
CA VAL A 97 13.22 18.22 1.23
C VAL A 97 14.35 17.31 0.74
N LEU A 98 14.05 16.42 -0.22
CA LEU A 98 15.02 15.47 -0.77
C LEU A 98 15.23 15.66 -2.29
N GLY A 99 14.23 16.20 -3.00
CA GLY A 99 14.28 16.42 -4.43
C GLY A 99 14.79 17.80 -4.84
N ALA A 100 15.44 17.87 -6.00
CA ALA A 100 16.00 19.12 -6.54
C ALA A 100 14.96 20.20 -6.85
N GLU A 101 13.72 19.80 -7.15
CA GLU A 101 12.58 20.70 -7.41
C GLU A 101 11.97 21.29 -6.12
N LEU A 102 12.43 20.83 -4.96
CA LEU A 102 11.99 21.29 -3.62
C LEU A 102 10.50 21.08 -3.32
N ALA A 103 9.78 20.32 -4.14
CA ALA A 103 8.33 20.16 -4.07
C ALA A 103 7.85 19.02 -3.16
N ASP A 104 8.77 18.15 -2.73
CA ASP A 104 8.54 16.94 -1.95
C ASP A 104 8.62 17.13 -0.43
N GLY A 105 9.17 18.26 0.03
CA GLY A 105 9.21 18.59 1.45
C GLY A 105 7.87 19.04 2.02
N GLY A 106 7.84 19.23 3.34
CA GLY A 106 6.65 19.64 4.06
C GLY A 106 6.06 20.98 3.61
N PHE A 107 6.96 21.92 3.26
CA PHE A 107 6.63 23.21 2.67
C PHE A 107 7.20 23.33 1.26
N ARG A 108 6.40 23.90 0.35
CA ARG A 108 6.79 24.19 -1.04
C ARG A 108 7.28 25.64 -1.18
N PRO A 109 8.22 25.94 -2.09
CA PRO A 109 8.65 27.31 -2.37
C PRO A 109 7.51 28.25 -2.77
N GLY A 110 7.59 29.52 -2.35
CA GLY A 110 6.68 30.61 -2.74
C GLY A 110 5.19 30.30 -2.53
N THR A 111 4.87 29.46 -1.57
CA THR A 111 3.51 28.94 -1.36
C THR A 111 2.92 29.55 -0.10
N ARG A 112 1.68 30.04 -0.22
CA ARG A 112 0.93 30.54 0.93
C ARG A 112 0.21 29.39 1.63
N TYR A 113 0.43 29.30 2.93
CA TYR A 113 -0.20 28.33 3.81
C TYR A 113 -1.06 29.04 4.86
N THR A 114 -2.07 28.32 5.33
CA THR A 114 -2.87 28.66 6.49
C THR A 114 -2.76 27.56 7.54
N ALA A 115 -2.22 27.90 8.72
CA ALA A 115 -2.36 27.09 9.92
C ALA A 115 -3.77 27.29 10.51
N LEU A 116 -4.51 26.20 10.62
CA LEU A 116 -5.86 26.12 11.16
C LEU A 116 -5.82 25.34 12.46
N ILE A 117 -6.18 25.99 13.56
CA ILE A 117 -6.33 25.36 14.87
C ILE A 117 -7.78 25.50 15.27
N GLN A 118 -8.52 24.39 15.34
CA GLN A 118 -9.92 24.40 15.71
C GLN A 118 -10.07 24.61 17.22
N GLY A 119 -10.97 25.52 17.60
CA GLY A 119 -11.40 25.71 18.98
C GLY A 119 -12.92 25.60 19.10
N PHE A 120 -13.46 26.07 20.21
CA PHE A 120 -14.90 26.08 20.44
C PHE A 120 -15.64 26.86 19.32
N PRO A 121 -16.81 26.38 18.83
CA PRO A 121 -17.63 25.25 19.33
C PRO A 121 -17.33 23.87 18.70
N ALA A 122 -16.21 23.68 18.00
CA ALA A 122 -15.92 22.40 17.36
C ALA A 122 -15.82 21.27 18.41
N PRO A 123 -16.59 20.17 18.28
CA PRO A 123 -16.57 19.07 19.24
C PRO A 123 -15.19 18.43 19.35
N ASP A 124 -14.52 18.28 18.20
CA ASP A 124 -13.16 17.73 18.06
C ASP A 124 -12.08 18.82 18.05
N GLY A 125 -12.37 20.00 18.61
CA GLY A 125 -11.41 21.11 18.72
C GLY A 125 -10.27 20.82 19.70
N LEU A 126 -9.21 21.63 19.61
CA LEU A 126 -8.05 21.55 20.48
C LEU A 126 -8.44 21.79 21.96
N ARG A 127 -7.87 20.99 22.87
CA ARG A 127 -8.15 21.07 24.31
C ARG A 127 -6.88 21.17 25.14
N GLY A 128 -7.02 21.83 26.29
CA GLY A 128 -6.08 21.73 27.38
C GLY A 128 -6.15 20.36 28.04
N ARG A 129 -5.07 19.98 28.72
CA ARG A 129 -4.99 18.72 29.49
C ARG A 129 -6.02 18.61 30.62
N ASP A 130 -6.56 19.74 31.05
CA ASP A 130 -7.66 19.85 32.02
C ASP A 130 -9.06 19.81 31.36
N GLY A 131 -9.14 19.54 30.06
CA GLY A 131 -10.37 19.39 29.29
C GLY A 131 -10.95 20.71 28.75
N ARG A 132 -10.37 21.87 29.12
CA ARG A 132 -10.86 23.17 28.64
C ARG A 132 -10.62 23.30 27.13
N PRO A 133 -11.62 23.71 26.34
CA PRO A 133 -11.40 23.90 24.91
C PRO A 133 -10.63 25.20 24.64
N LEU A 134 -9.98 25.26 23.48
CA LEU A 134 -9.46 26.49 22.91
C LEU A 134 -10.59 27.50 22.69
N ALA A 135 -10.42 28.74 23.13
CA ALA A 135 -11.47 29.76 23.20
C ALA A 135 -12.18 30.00 21.86
N ARG A 136 -11.44 29.92 20.75
CA ARG A 136 -11.94 30.10 19.37
C ARG A 136 -10.99 29.43 18.39
N SER A 137 -11.48 29.09 17.19
CA SER A 137 -10.60 28.64 16.11
C SER A 137 -9.63 29.76 15.70
N VAL A 138 -8.37 29.40 15.48
CA VAL A 138 -7.31 30.29 15.03
C VAL A 138 -6.98 30.00 13.56
N ARG A 139 -6.77 31.07 12.81
CA ARG A 139 -6.22 31.02 11.46
C ARG A 139 -4.98 31.91 11.42
N TRP A 140 -3.84 31.34 11.06
CA TRP A 140 -2.60 32.09 10.87
C TRP A 140 -2.08 31.81 9.46
N ASN A 141 -1.83 32.87 8.69
CA ASN A 141 -1.38 32.77 7.31
C ASN A 141 0.11 33.11 7.24
N PHE A 142 0.84 32.35 6.44
CA PHE A 142 2.24 32.62 6.14
C PHE A 142 2.58 32.22 4.71
N GLU A 143 3.69 32.74 4.21
CA GLU A 143 4.21 32.50 2.86
C GLU A 143 5.68 32.09 2.95
N THR A 144 6.02 31.01 2.26
CA THR A 144 7.37 30.42 2.26
C THR A 144 8.30 31.17 1.31
N ALA A 145 9.61 30.99 1.51
CA ALA A 145 10.65 31.58 0.69
C ALA A 145 10.45 31.26 -0.81
N HIS A 146 10.71 32.25 -1.66
CA HIS A 146 10.62 32.09 -3.11
C HIS A 146 11.95 31.61 -3.67
N LEU A 147 11.87 30.72 -4.66
CA LEU A 147 13.02 30.39 -5.50
C LEU A 147 13.25 31.55 -6.48
N THR A 148 14.18 32.46 -6.16
CA THR A 148 14.56 33.62 -7.00
C THR A 148 15.98 33.50 -7.53
N GLU A 149 16.34 34.28 -8.55
CA GLU A 149 17.73 34.45 -9.01
C GLU A 149 18.22 35.88 -8.70
N PRO A 150 19.38 36.08 -8.05
CA PRO A 150 20.26 35.07 -7.48
C PRO A 150 19.58 34.31 -6.33
N ARG A 151 19.91 33.03 -6.17
CA ARG A 151 19.29 32.14 -5.18
C ARG A 151 19.42 32.71 -3.77
N GLY A 152 18.27 33.00 -3.15
CA GLY A 152 18.17 33.31 -1.73
C GLY A 152 18.32 32.04 -0.88
N GLN A 153 18.60 32.21 0.41
CA GLN A 153 18.66 31.09 1.35
C GLN A 153 17.26 30.47 1.49
N MET A 154 17.13 29.17 1.20
CA MET A 154 15.84 28.45 1.22
C MET A 154 15.62 27.65 2.51
N PHE A 155 16.68 27.46 3.29
CA PHE A 155 16.71 26.62 4.48
C PHE A 155 17.33 27.35 5.67
N VAL A 156 16.81 27.08 6.87
CA VAL A 156 17.51 27.42 8.10
C VAL A 156 18.67 26.46 8.28
N ASP A 157 19.87 27.01 8.45
CA ASP A 157 21.03 26.26 8.87
C ASP A 157 21.07 26.14 10.40
N HIS A 158 20.99 24.91 10.90
CA HIS A 158 21.02 24.58 12.32
C HIS A 158 22.34 23.90 12.74
N THR A 159 23.25 23.71 11.78
CA THR A 159 24.54 23.04 11.94
C THR A 159 25.59 23.96 11.32
N PRO A 160 26.05 25.00 12.02
CA PRO A 160 26.94 25.99 11.41
C PRO A 160 28.41 25.49 11.31
N LEU A 161 28.64 24.26 10.85
CA LEU A 161 29.98 23.79 10.49
C LEU A 161 30.20 24.11 9.01
N PHE A 162 31.34 24.71 8.69
CA PHE A 162 31.58 25.22 7.34
C PHE A 162 31.98 24.10 6.37
N GLY A 163 31.18 23.89 5.32
CA GLY A 163 31.60 23.22 4.07
C GLY A 163 32.26 21.86 4.29
N LEU A 164 31.61 21.01 5.10
CA LEU A 164 32.15 19.69 5.43
C LEU A 164 32.20 18.77 4.19
N ARG A 165 33.07 17.77 4.27
CA ARG A 165 33.44 16.95 3.12
C ARG A 165 32.45 15.79 2.95
N LEU A 166 32.21 15.38 1.71
CA LEU A 166 31.58 14.09 1.43
C LEU A 166 32.52 12.95 1.81
N HIS A 167 32.02 12.02 2.61
CA HIS A 167 32.74 10.83 2.98
C HIS A 167 31.98 9.59 2.53
N PRO A 168 32.64 8.62 1.91
CA PRO A 168 31.97 7.37 1.67
C PRO A 168 31.72 6.60 2.98
N GLY A 169 30.66 5.80 3.02
CA GLY A 169 30.41 4.89 4.14
C GLY A 169 31.49 3.82 4.32
N GLU A 170 31.63 3.29 5.53
CA GLU A 170 32.61 2.25 5.89
C GLU A 170 32.49 0.96 5.05
N ALA A 171 31.37 0.76 4.35
CA ALA A 171 31.09 -0.43 3.53
C ALA A 171 31.81 -0.45 2.17
N LEU A 172 32.58 0.58 1.80
CA LEU A 172 33.21 0.64 0.47
C LEU A 172 34.28 -0.41 0.15
N THR A 173 34.72 -1.21 1.12
CA THR A 173 35.68 -2.29 0.86
C THR A 173 35.03 -3.65 0.60
N THR A 174 33.70 -3.72 0.55
CA THR A 174 32.98 -4.97 0.22
C THR A 174 31.87 -4.72 -0.79
N VAL A 175 31.97 -5.48 -1.88
CA VAL A 175 31.17 -5.52 -3.11
C VAL A 175 29.68 -5.45 -2.85
N ARG A 176 28.93 -4.63 -3.63
CA ARG A 176 27.46 -4.68 -3.66
C ARG A 176 26.97 -5.07 -5.06
N THR A 177 25.97 -5.95 -5.09
CA THR A 177 25.27 -6.52 -6.27
C THR A 177 24.38 -5.52 -7.06
N ASP A 178 24.45 -4.26 -6.65
CA ASP A 178 23.88 -3.05 -7.22
C ASP A 178 24.87 -1.97 -6.73
N PRO A 179 25.61 -1.25 -7.59
CA PRO A 179 26.68 -0.33 -7.17
C PRO A 179 26.08 0.95 -6.57
N ARG A 180 25.22 0.78 -5.57
CA ARG A 180 24.71 1.81 -4.69
C ARG A 180 25.82 2.22 -3.77
N VAL A 181 26.43 3.34 -4.11
CA VAL A 181 27.38 4.01 -3.23
C VAL A 181 26.64 5.06 -2.44
N VAL A 182 26.70 4.93 -1.12
CA VAL A 182 26.14 5.93 -0.21
C VAL A 182 27.28 6.80 0.30
N LEU A 183 27.12 8.10 0.07
CA LEU A 183 27.98 9.15 0.56
C LEU A 183 27.29 9.84 1.74
N PHE A 184 28.08 10.23 2.73
CA PHE A 184 27.62 10.91 3.93
C PHE A 184 28.19 12.32 3.95
N CYS A 185 27.37 13.26 4.39
CA CYS A 185 27.79 14.60 4.77
C CYS A 185 27.44 14.84 6.24
N GLU A 186 28.31 15.55 6.94
CA GLU A 186 28.05 16.05 8.29
C GLU A 186 27.15 17.29 8.28
N GLU A 187 26.96 17.93 7.14
CA GLU A 187 26.05 19.06 6.97
C GLU A 187 24.83 18.68 6.09
N PRO A 188 23.63 19.22 6.36
CA PRO A 188 22.51 19.08 5.45
C PRO A 188 22.82 19.81 4.15
N VAL A 189 22.40 19.21 3.04
CA VAL A 189 22.73 19.69 1.70
C VAL A 189 21.50 20.30 1.04
N ASP A 190 21.68 21.36 0.24
CA ASP A 190 20.62 21.91 -0.60
C ASP A 190 20.38 20.95 -1.78
N PRO A 191 19.22 20.24 -1.82
CA PRO A 191 18.95 19.25 -2.86
C PRO A 191 18.89 19.86 -4.27
N SER A 192 18.59 21.15 -4.40
CA SER A 192 18.53 21.85 -5.70
C SER A 192 19.90 22.11 -6.33
N THR A 193 20.97 21.83 -5.58
CA THR A 193 22.37 21.95 -6.03
C THR A 193 23.03 20.58 -6.22
N LEU A 194 22.33 19.50 -5.88
CA LEU A 194 22.83 18.14 -6.05
C LEU A 194 22.66 17.69 -7.50
N ARG A 195 23.78 17.54 -8.20
CA ARG A 195 23.79 17.18 -9.61
C ARG A 195 24.45 15.84 -9.87
N ALA A 196 23.91 15.09 -10.83
CA ALA A 196 24.49 13.81 -11.21
C ALA A 196 25.85 13.98 -11.92
N GLU A 197 26.00 15.07 -12.68
CA GLU A 197 27.23 15.39 -13.41
C GLU A 197 28.46 15.58 -12.51
N ASP A 198 28.27 15.93 -11.24
CA ASP A 198 29.34 16.10 -10.24
C ASP A 198 29.98 14.76 -9.84
N PHE A 199 29.38 13.63 -10.21
CA PHE A 199 29.84 12.28 -9.90
C PHE A 199 30.19 11.52 -11.17
N HIS A 200 31.43 11.04 -11.24
CA HIS A 200 31.97 10.33 -12.38
C HIS A 200 32.16 8.87 -12.02
N PHE A 201 31.29 7.99 -12.54
CA PHE A 201 31.47 6.54 -12.48
C PHE A 201 32.26 6.09 -13.71
N LEU A 202 33.36 5.38 -13.49
CA LEU A 202 34.28 4.94 -14.53
C LEU A 202 34.38 3.42 -14.53
N THR A 203 34.20 2.81 -15.71
CA THR A 203 34.45 1.37 -15.92
C THR A 203 35.95 1.04 -15.79
N PRO A 204 36.35 -0.25 -15.70
CA PRO A 204 37.75 -0.66 -15.74
C PRO A 204 38.47 -0.18 -17.00
N ALA A 205 37.74 0.01 -18.11
CA ALA A 205 38.27 0.55 -19.36
C ALA A 205 38.41 2.09 -19.36
N GLY A 206 37.94 2.76 -18.30
CA GLY A 206 37.95 4.21 -18.17
C GLY A 206 36.76 4.93 -18.82
N GLU A 207 35.72 4.20 -19.21
CA GLU A 207 34.52 4.77 -19.82
C GLU A 207 33.59 5.34 -18.76
N ARG A 208 32.97 6.49 -19.03
CA ARG A 208 32.01 7.11 -18.12
C ARG A 208 30.66 6.41 -18.20
N VAL A 209 30.10 6.10 -17.04
CA VAL A 209 28.76 5.54 -16.89
C VAL A 209 27.86 6.56 -16.20
N ASP A 210 26.64 6.68 -16.71
CA ASP A 210 25.65 7.59 -16.13
C ASP A 210 25.17 7.08 -14.77
N LEU A 211 25.14 8.01 -13.82
CA LEU A 211 24.62 7.79 -12.49
C LEU A 211 23.29 8.50 -12.32
N GLN A 212 22.39 7.87 -11.59
CA GLN A 212 21.33 8.57 -10.90
C GLN A 212 21.79 8.92 -9.49
N VAL A 213 21.53 10.14 -9.06
CA VAL A 213 21.87 10.63 -7.72
C VAL A 213 20.61 11.01 -6.98
N ARG A 214 20.50 10.58 -5.72
CA ARG A 214 19.33 10.82 -4.88
C ARG A 214 19.75 11.13 -3.45
N LEU A 215 19.02 12.02 -2.81
CA LEU A 215 19.17 12.27 -1.38
C LEU A 215 18.24 11.30 -0.61
N LEU A 216 18.83 10.42 0.21
CA LEU A 216 18.09 9.45 1.02
C LEU A 216 17.61 10.04 2.34
N ALA A 217 18.43 10.91 2.92
CA ALA A 217 18.15 11.59 4.17
C ALA A 217 18.79 12.98 4.15
N ASN A 218 18.13 13.95 4.78
CA ASN A 218 18.61 15.31 4.92
C ASN A 218 18.08 15.91 6.22
N HIS A 219 18.79 15.64 7.31
CA HIS A 219 18.44 16.06 8.64
C HIS A 219 18.99 17.46 8.91
N ASP A 220 18.14 18.33 9.42
CA ASP A 220 18.49 19.67 9.94
C ASP A 220 19.33 19.63 11.25
N HIS A 221 19.87 18.47 11.62
CA HIS A 221 20.71 18.27 12.78
C HIS A 221 21.56 17.02 12.58
N LEU A 222 22.70 16.95 13.28
CA LEU A 222 23.55 15.78 13.29
C LEU A 222 22.84 14.58 13.92
N VAL A 223 22.75 13.49 13.18
CA VAL A 223 22.28 12.20 13.66
C VAL A 223 23.48 11.27 13.83
N VAL A 224 23.55 10.56 14.95
CA VAL A 224 24.57 9.55 15.21
C VAL A 224 24.08 8.19 14.70
N ARG A 225 24.76 7.59 13.73
CA ARG A 225 24.42 6.27 13.18
C ARG A 225 25.60 5.28 13.22
N GLY A 226 25.26 4.00 13.37
CA GLY A 226 26.19 2.87 13.30
C GLY A 226 27.02 2.60 14.57
N ARG A 227 27.74 1.47 14.57
CA ARG A 227 28.58 1.00 15.72
C ARG A 227 29.75 1.93 16.05
N ARG A 228 30.12 2.84 15.14
CA ARG A 228 31.22 3.80 15.30
C ARG A 228 30.78 5.25 15.49
N ALA A 229 29.48 5.51 15.66
CA ALA A 229 28.93 6.84 15.91
C ALA A 229 29.30 7.89 14.84
N LEU A 230 29.15 7.53 13.55
CA LEU A 230 29.27 8.52 12.47
C LEU A 230 28.18 9.57 12.66
N ARG A 231 28.59 10.84 12.72
CA ARG A 231 27.68 11.98 12.72
C ARG A 231 27.36 12.28 11.27
N THR A 232 26.09 12.30 10.91
CA THR A 232 25.68 12.63 9.54
C THR A 232 24.39 13.42 9.58
N ALA A 233 24.31 14.41 8.70
CA ALA A 233 23.09 15.17 8.44
C ALA A 233 22.49 14.75 7.09
N ALA A 234 23.31 14.56 6.04
CA ALA A 234 22.83 14.14 4.73
C ALA A 234 23.41 12.80 4.25
N GLU A 235 22.57 12.01 3.59
CA GLU A 235 22.91 10.73 2.96
C GLU A 235 22.56 10.78 1.47
N ILE A 236 23.56 10.63 0.59
CA ILE A 236 23.41 10.70 -0.87
C ILE A 236 23.66 9.31 -1.46
N GLU A 237 22.71 8.78 -2.22
CA GLU A 237 22.83 7.53 -2.97
C GLU A 237 23.22 7.82 -4.42
N LEU A 238 24.27 7.15 -4.88
CA LEU A 238 24.66 7.07 -6.28
C LEU A 238 24.24 5.70 -6.81
N VAL A 239 23.43 5.67 -7.86
CA VAL A 239 22.92 4.44 -8.49
C VAL A 239 23.40 4.39 -9.94
N CYS A 240 24.09 3.32 -10.32
CA CYS A 240 24.44 3.08 -11.71
C CYS A 240 23.21 2.62 -12.50
N MET A 241 22.92 3.29 -13.61
CA MET A 241 21.77 2.95 -14.45
C MET A 241 22.12 1.99 -15.59
N ALA A 242 23.41 1.78 -15.86
CA ALA A 242 23.90 0.86 -16.89
C ALA A 242 24.29 -0.51 -16.31
N GLU A 243 24.28 -1.51 -17.17
CA GLU A 243 24.84 -2.84 -16.89
C GLU A 243 26.36 -2.74 -16.73
N LEU A 244 26.88 -3.17 -15.57
CA LEU A 244 28.31 -3.14 -15.31
C LEU A 244 28.98 -4.46 -15.69
N SER A 245 30.04 -4.38 -16.48
CA SER A 245 30.94 -5.52 -16.68
C SER A 245 31.59 -5.93 -15.36
N PRO A 246 31.97 -7.20 -15.15
CA PRO A 246 32.84 -7.56 -14.04
C PRO A 246 34.18 -6.79 -14.08
N GLY A 247 34.66 -6.34 -12.92
CA GLY A 247 35.93 -5.66 -12.74
C GLY A 247 35.87 -4.57 -11.67
N VAL A 248 37.02 -3.94 -11.40
CA VAL A 248 37.11 -2.81 -10.45
C VAL A 248 36.75 -1.51 -11.17
N HIS A 249 35.61 -0.93 -10.79
CA HIS A 249 35.11 0.35 -11.26
C HIS A 249 35.53 1.44 -10.27
N SER A 250 35.46 2.70 -10.69
CA SER A 250 35.82 3.81 -9.81
C SER A 250 34.82 4.94 -9.84
N ILE A 251 34.54 5.52 -8.67
CA ILE A 251 33.77 6.76 -8.54
C ILE A 251 34.73 7.87 -8.15
N ARG A 252 34.65 8.99 -8.89
CA ARG A 252 35.34 10.24 -8.59
C ARG A 252 34.33 11.37 -8.52
N MET A 253 34.61 12.33 -7.65
CA MET A 253 33.81 13.55 -7.55
C MET A 253 34.52 14.66 -8.32
N ALA A 254 33.75 15.51 -9.01
CA ALA A 254 34.28 16.65 -9.73
C ALA A 254 34.95 17.63 -8.73
N PRO A 255 36.16 18.14 -9.03
CA PRO A 255 36.85 19.08 -8.16
C PRO A 255 36.13 20.44 -8.07
N ASP A 256 35.31 20.76 -9.06
CA ASP A 256 34.53 21.98 -9.22
C ASP A 256 33.04 21.82 -8.84
N MET A 257 32.68 20.71 -8.17
CA MET A 257 31.34 20.43 -7.66
C MET A 257 30.70 21.65 -6.98
N GLU A 258 29.44 21.91 -7.32
CA GLU A 258 28.69 23.09 -6.85
C GLU A 258 27.64 22.78 -5.78
N LEU A 259 27.70 21.57 -5.20
CA LEU A 259 26.84 21.16 -4.09
C LEU A 259 27.01 22.12 -2.90
N LEU A 260 25.89 22.67 -2.42
CA LEU A 260 25.85 23.59 -1.28
C LEU A 260 25.22 22.93 -0.06
N ASP A 261 25.62 23.40 1.13
CA ASP A 261 24.90 23.15 2.38
C ASP A 261 23.75 24.16 2.59
N PHE A 262 22.96 23.98 3.65
CA PHE A 262 21.87 24.93 4.00
C PHE A 262 22.37 26.34 4.35
N GLY A 263 23.64 26.49 4.73
CA GLY A 263 24.31 27.77 4.96
C GLY A 263 24.79 28.45 3.66
N GLY A 264 24.69 27.77 2.52
CA GLY A 264 25.18 28.25 1.23
C GLY A 264 26.68 28.06 1.01
N ASN A 265 27.36 27.29 1.88
CA ASN A 265 28.77 26.97 1.68
C ASN A 265 28.92 25.78 0.73
N ARG A 266 30.01 25.76 -0.03
CA ARG A 266 30.34 24.62 -0.91
C ARG A 266 30.75 23.40 -0.09
N VAL A 267 30.06 22.29 -0.32
CA VAL A 267 30.41 20.97 0.20
C VAL A 267 31.67 20.48 -0.51
N GLN A 268 32.66 20.02 0.26
CA GLN A 268 33.94 19.61 -0.30
C GLN A 268 33.89 18.18 -0.86
N PRO A 269 34.40 17.91 -2.07
CA PRO A 269 34.44 16.56 -2.61
C PRO A 269 35.40 15.65 -1.81
N TYR A 270 35.10 14.35 -1.83
CA TYR A 270 36.07 13.34 -1.41
C TYR A 270 37.27 13.37 -2.36
N SER A 271 38.49 13.53 -1.83
CA SER A 271 39.70 13.65 -2.66
C SER A 271 40.29 12.31 -3.09
N GLY A 272 39.75 11.19 -2.59
CA GLY A 272 40.16 9.85 -3.00
C GLY A 272 39.33 9.33 -4.17
N THR A 273 39.74 8.18 -4.69
CA THR A 273 38.91 7.39 -5.60
C THR A 273 38.18 6.32 -4.79
N ILE A 274 36.88 6.18 -5.04
CA ILE A 274 36.07 5.10 -4.47
C ILE A 274 36.13 3.93 -5.44
N GLU A 275 36.70 2.80 -5.02
CA GLU A 275 36.76 1.59 -5.83
C GLU A 275 35.52 0.71 -5.59
N VAL A 276 34.94 0.19 -6.66
CA VAL A 276 33.77 -0.70 -6.64
C VAL A 276 34.12 -1.96 -7.43
N ASP A 277 34.46 -3.04 -6.74
CA ASP A 277 34.75 -4.34 -7.36
C ASP A 277 33.44 -5.07 -7.70
N VAL A 278 33.16 -5.24 -8.99
CA VAL A 278 31.98 -5.94 -9.52
C VAL A 278 32.44 -7.33 -9.96
N ARG A 279 31.94 -8.42 -9.38
CA ARG A 279 32.29 -9.79 -9.83
C ARG A 279 31.11 -10.43 -10.56
N GLU A 280 31.18 -11.68 -10.98
CA GLU A 280 30.02 -12.46 -11.45
C GLU A 280 29.80 -13.63 -10.48
N THR A 281 28.59 -13.77 -9.92
CA THR A 281 28.17 -14.93 -9.12
C THR A 281 26.88 -15.50 -9.69
N ALA A 282 26.76 -16.82 -9.64
CA ALA A 282 25.56 -17.52 -10.08
C ALA A 282 24.49 -17.53 -8.99
N GLY A 283 23.27 -17.27 -9.42
CA GLY A 283 22.03 -17.38 -8.68
C GLY A 283 21.19 -18.55 -9.09
N THR A 284 20.58 -19.19 -8.11
CA THR A 284 19.54 -20.19 -8.32
C THR A 284 18.36 -19.88 -7.42
N HIS A 285 17.18 -19.82 -8.01
CA HIS A 285 15.88 -19.75 -7.33
C HIS A 285 15.14 -21.04 -7.61
N VAL A 286 14.64 -21.67 -6.55
CA VAL A 286 13.73 -22.80 -6.66
C VAL A 286 12.40 -22.34 -6.11
N GLN A 287 11.43 -22.15 -7.00
CA GLN A 287 10.05 -21.96 -6.62
C GLN A 287 9.43 -23.33 -6.35
N ASP A 288 9.33 -23.67 -5.06
CA ASP A 288 8.69 -24.90 -4.58
C ASP A 288 7.21 -24.71 -4.22
N PHE A 289 6.68 -23.49 -4.33
CA PHE A 289 5.30 -23.11 -4.02
C PHE A 289 4.84 -23.48 -2.59
N LEU A 290 5.75 -23.66 -1.64
CA LEU A 290 5.42 -23.92 -0.23
C LEU A 290 4.97 -22.63 0.49
N ARG A 291 5.54 -21.49 0.09
CA ARG A 291 5.19 -20.18 0.64
C ARG A 291 4.02 -19.56 -0.13
N ARG A 292 3.07 -18.96 0.60
CA ARG A 292 2.02 -18.09 0.03
C ARG A 292 2.64 -16.76 -0.41
N GLU A 293 3.39 -16.80 -1.51
CA GLU A 293 4.08 -15.66 -2.14
C GLU A 293 3.49 -15.42 -3.55
N ALA A 294 2.19 -15.69 -3.73
CA ALA A 294 1.50 -15.49 -5.00
C ALA A 294 0.86 -14.09 -5.03
N ASN A 295 1.09 -13.38 -6.13
CA ASN A 295 0.42 -12.12 -6.37
C ASN A 295 -1.06 -12.38 -6.70
N THR A 296 -1.91 -11.61 -6.05
CA THR A 296 -3.37 -11.69 -6.13
C THR A 296 -3.93 -10.97 -7.37
N ARG A 297 -3.06 -10.35 -8.18
CA ARG A 297 -3.44 -9.61 -9.38
C ARG A 297 -4.17 -10.51 -10.40
N PRO A 298 -5.25 -10.02 -11.02
CA PRO A 298 -5.91 -10.72 -12.10
C PRO A 298 -4.98 -10.83 -13.31
N VAL A 299 -4.97 -11.99 -13.95
CA VAL A 299 -4.26 -12.18 -15.23
C VAL A 299 -5.26 -11.96 -16.37
N PRO A 300 -5.03 -11.01 -17.29
CA PRO A 300 -5.92 -10.77 -18.41
C PRO A 300 -6.15 -12.01 -19.26
N GLY A 301 -7.40 -12.26 -19.64
CA GLY A 301 -7.78 -13.41 -20.46
C GLY A 301 -7.90 -14.75 -19.72
N ALA A 302 -7.48 -14.84 -18.46
CA ALA A 302 -7.73 -16.03 -17.64
C ALA A 302 -9.20 -16.09 -17.18
N ASP A 303 -9.75 -17.30 -17.11
CA ASP A 303 -11.06 -17.59 -16.55
C ASP A 303 -11.03 -17.55 -15.02
N GLY A 304 -9.91 -17.94 -14.42
CA GLY A 304 -9.73 -17.90 -12.98
C GLY A 304 -8.27 -17.77 -12.56
N THR A 305 -8.08 -17.45 -11.30
CA THR A 305 -6.76 -17.37 -10.69
C THR A 305 -6.40 -18.75 -10.14
N ALA A 306 -5.25 -19.30 -10.55
CA ALA A 306 -4.81 -20.61 -10.09
C ALA A 306 -4.45 -20.58 -8.58
N ALA A 307 -4.69 -21.69 -7.89
CA ALA A 307 -4.39 -21.83 -6.48
C ALA A 307 -2.91 -22.14 -6.26
N TRP A 308 -2.26 -21.33 -5.45
CA TRP A 308 -0.85 -21.44 -5.10
C TRP A 308 -0.69 -21.83 -3.63
N GLY A 309 0.02 -22.93 -3.38
CA GLY A 309 0.32 -23.40 -2.03
C GLY A 309 0.49 -24.91 -1.96
N ALA A 310 0.83 -25.42 -0.78
CA ALA A 310 1.01 -26.86 -0.53
C ALA A 310 2.00 -27.52 -1.53
N GLY A 311 3.00 -26.76 -1.97
CA GLY A 311 4.07 -27.27 -2.83
C GLY A 311 3.75 -27.27 -4.32
N ARG A 312 2.66 -26.63 -4.77
CA ARG A 312 2.21 -26.67 -6.17
C ARG A 312 1.32 -25.49 -6.57
N VAL A 313 1.17 -25.33 -7.88
CA VAL A 313 0.12 -24.53 -8.51
C VAL A 313 -0.95 -25.47 -9.08
N THR A 314 -2.21 -25.25 -8.70
CA THR A 314 -3.35 -26.15 -8.97
C THR A 314 -4.60 -25.39 -9.40
N ILE A 315 -5.56 -26.09 -10.02
CA ILE A 315 -6.90 -25.56 -10.27
C ILE A 315 -7.81 -25.94 -9.11
N ARG A 316 -8.50 -24.95 -8.52
CA ARG A 316 -9.64 -25.17 -7.64
C ARG A 316 -10.91 -24.94 -8.46
N PHE A 317 -11.74 -25.96 -8.56
CA PHE A 317 -12.99 -25.91 -9.31
C PHE A 317 -14.12 -26.45 -8.44
N PRO A 318 -15.05 -25.62 -7.96
CA PRO A 318 -16.20 -26.07 -7.20
C PRO A 318 -17.09 -26.95 -8.06
N ARG A 319 -17.47 -28.14 -7.57
CA ARG A 319 -18.50 -28.98 -8.20
C ARG A 319 -19.80 -28.21 -8.43
N ALA A 320 -20.09 -27.26 -7.56
CA ALA A 320 -21.22 -26.35 -7.64
C ALA A 320 -21.21 -25.41 -8.86
N ALA A 321 -20.11 -25.28 -9.61
CA ALA A 321 -20.03 -24.39 -10.79
C ALA A 321 -20.87 -24.85 -11.99
N GLY A 322 -21.52 -26.02 -11.89
CA GLY A 322 -22.47 -26.51 -12.89
C GLY A 322 -21.82 -27.24 -14.08
N ASP A 323 -22.67 -27.62 -15.03
CA ASP A 323 -22.34 -28.47 -16.18
C ASP A 323 -22.29 -27.70 -17.53
N GLY A 324 -22.40 -26.37 -17.48
CA GLY A 324 -22.27 -25.50 -18.64
C GLY A 324 -23.36 -25.69 -19.71
N ARG A 325 -24.49 -26.35 -19.39
CA ARG A 325 -25.53 -26.69 -20.37
C ARG A 325 -26.17 -25.48 -21.04
N ASP A 326 -26.12 -24.32 -20.41
CA ASP A 326 -26.73 -23.09 -20.92
C ASP A 326 -25.77 -22.28 -21.83
N GLY A 327 -24.52 -22.73 -21.99
CA GLY A 327 -23.52 -22.05 -22.84
C GLY A 327 -23.09 -20.70 -22.26
N GLU A 328 -22.64 -19.78 -23.12
CA GLU A 328 -22.30 -18.42 -22.69
C GLU A 328 -23.58 -17.59 -22.56
N ILE A 329 -23.76 -16.94 -21.40
CA ILE A 329 -24.96 -16.19 -21.05
C ILE A 329 -24.59 -14.75 -20.73
N ASP A 330 -25.20 -13.82 -21.46
CA ASP A 330 -25.35 -12.44 -21.02
C ASP A 330 -26.69 -12.30 -20.29
N LEU A 331 -26.64 -11.88 -19.02
CA LEU A 331 -27.86 -11.63 -18.26
C LEU A 331 -28.68 -10.51 -18.94
N PRO A 332 -30.02 -10.66 -18.99
CA PRO A 332 -30.88 -9.72 -19.67
C PRO A 332 -30.91 -8.38 -18.94
N ASP A 333 -31.16 -7.31 -19.71
CA ASP A 333 -31.57 -6.02 -19.14
C ASP A 333 -33.08 -6.07 -18.87
N GLY A 334 -33.50 -5.90 -17.61
CA GLY A 334 -34.87 -6.13 -17.16
C GLY A 334 -35.00 -7.29 -16.17
N SER A 335 -36.08 -8.05 -16.23
CA SER A 335 -36.36 -9.16 -15.31
C SER A 335 -35.85 -10.51 -15.82
N SER A 336 -35.50 -11.39 -14.89
CA SER A 336 -35.20 -12.80 -15.12
C SER A 336 -35.91 -13.66 -14.08
N ASP A 337 -36.72 -14.61 -14.56
CA ASP A 337 -37.40 -15.62 -13.73
C ASP A 337 -36.55 -16.91 -13.58
N THR A 338 -35.28 -16.88 -13.98
CA THR A 338 -34.45 -18.09 -13.96
C THR A 338 -33.96 -18.40 -12.56
N LYS A 339 -34.32 -19.57 -12.02
CA LYS A 339 -33.88 -20.04 -10.70
C LYS A 339 -32.46 -20.60 -10.68
N ASP A 340 -32.01 -21.28 -11.73
CA ASP A 340 -30.74 -22.02 -11.68
C ASP A 340 -30.04 -22.05 -13.03
N LEU A 341 -29.03 -21.19 -13.19
CA LEU A 341 -28.24 -21.06 -14.41
C LEU A 341 -26.96 -21.89 -14.32
N HIS A 342 -26.65 -22.57 -15.41
CA HIS A 342 -25.50 -23.43 -15.60
C HIS A 342 -24.73 -22.98 -16.85
N ALA A 343 -24.13 -21.80 -16.79
CA ALA A 343 -23.41 -21.22 -17.92
C ALA A 343 -21.97 -21.75 -18.03
N THR A 344 -21.38 -21.72 -19.23
CA THR A 344 -19.92 -21.82 -19.39
C THR A 344 -19.24 -20.52 -18.98
N ARG A 345 -19.87 -19.38 -19.30
CA ARG A 345 -19.49 -18.03 -18.89
C ARG A 345 -20.74 -17.21 -18.63
N LEU A 346 -20.78 -16.42 -17.56
CA LEU A 346 -21.91 -15.56 -17.24
C LEU A 346 -21.45 -14.11 -17.10
N THR A 347 -22.08 -13.21 -17.83
CA THR A 347 -21.77 -11.77 -17.80
C THR A 347 -23.03 -10.95 -17.57
N LEU A 348 -22.98 -9.95 -16.69
CA LEU A 348 -23.91 -8.83 -16.66
C LEU A 348 -23.18 -7.59 -17.17
N PRO A 349 -23.39 -7.17 -18.44
CA PRO A 349 -22.68 -6.05 -19.03
C PRO A 349 -22.89 -4.71 -18.31
N ALA A 350 -21.92 -3.81 -18.44
CA ALA A 350 -21.99 -2.47 -17.87
C ALA A 350 -23.21 -1.70 -18.41
N GLY A 351 -23.86 -0.94 -17.52
CA GLY A 351 -25.05 -0.14 -17.86
C GLY A 351 -26.35 -0.92 -17.99
N ARG A 352 -26.35 -2.24 -17.76
CA ARG A 352 -27.57 -3.05 -17.66
C ARG A 352 -27.99 -3.27 -16.21
N THR A 353 -29.29 -3.43 -15.99
CA THR A 353 -29.83 -3.85 -14.69
C THR A 353 -30.60 -5.16 -14.86
N CYS A 354 -30.17 -6.22 -14.18
CA CYS A 354 -30.88 -7.50 -14.16
C CYS A 354 -31.58 -7.68 -12.81
N ARG A 355 -32.92 -7.78 -12.83
CA ARG A 355 -33.75 -8.08 -11.67
C ARG A 355 -34.06 -9.58 -11.62
N LEU A 356 -33.67 -10.24 -10.54
CA LEU A 356 -33.98 -11.65 -10.30
C LEU A 356 -35.35 -11.75 -9.63
N GLU A 357 -36.39 -12.07 -10.42
CA GLU A 357 -37.79 -12.08 -9.95
C GLU A 357 -38.23 -13.45 -9.40
N ALA A 358 -37.42 -14.49 -9.64
CA ALA A 358 -37.74 -15.84 -9.19
C ALA A 358 -37.82 -15.94 -7.65
N SER A 359 -38.89 -16.56 -7.16
CA SER A 359 -39.07 -16.91 -5.75
C SER A 359 -38.16 -18.06 -5.32
N GLY A 360 -37.91 -18.21 -4.03
CA GLY A 360 -37.12 -19.32 -3.48
C GLY A 360 -35.64 -19.25 -3.85
N LEU A 361 -34.97 -20.37 -4.04
CA LEU A 361 -33.52 -20.40 -4.24
C LEU A 361 -33.17 -19.95 -5.66
N VAL A 362 -32.31 -18.95 -5.78
CA VAL A 362 -31.73 -18.51 -7.06
C VAL A 362 -30.23 -18.78 -7.04
N VAL A 363 -29.77 -19.55 -8.03
CA VAL A 363 -28.35 -19.88 -8.20
C VAL A 363 -27.86 -19.48 -9.59
N LEU A 364 -26.87 -18.60 -9.63
CA LEU A 364 -26.19 -18.18 -10.85
C LEU A 364 -24.83 -18.86 -10.90
N ARG A 365 -24.61 -19.76 -11.85
CA ARG A 365 -23.37 -20.54 -11.95
C ARG A 365 -22.69 -20.35 -13.30
N ALA A 366 -21.37 -20.27 -13.29
CA ALA A 366 -20.53 -20.30 -14.48
C ALA A 366 -19.36 -21.26 -14.29
N GLN A 367 -19.04 -22.08 -15.31
CA GLN A 367 -17.85 -22.96 -15.26
C GLN A 367 -16.55 -22.15 -15.24
N GLY A 368 -16.45 -21.11 -16.08
CA GLY A 368 -15.30 -20.22 -16.11
C GLY A 368 -15.49 -18.99 -15.23
N ARG A 369 -15.16 -17.83 -15.79
CA ARG A 369 -15.33 -16.53 -15.15
C ARG A 369 -16.81 -16.12 -15.07
N LEU A 370 -17.19 -15.51 -13.95
CA LEU A 370 -18.45 -14.78 -13.80
C LEU A 370 -18.15 -13.28 -13.62
N SER A 371 -18.73 -12.43 -14.47
CA SER A 371 -18.49 -10.98 -14.45
C SER A 371 -19.80 -10.20 -14.26
N ILE A 372 -19.86 -9.33 -13.27
CA ILE A 372 -20.97 -8.40 -13.01
C ILE A 372 -20.44 -6.98 -13.14
N GLU A 373 -20.64 -6.38 -14.31
CA GLU A 373 -20.26 -5.00 -14.64
C GLU A 373 -21.45 -4.03 -14.52
N GLY A 374 -22.68 -4.54 -14.62
CA GLY A 374 -23.93 -3.81 -14.39
C GLY A 374 -24.53 -4.03 -12.99
N ASP A 375 -25.83 -3.79 -12.85
CA ASP A 375 -26.54 -3.84 -11.57
C ASP A 375 -27.39 -5.12 -11.45
N LEU A 376 -27.02 -6.03 -10.55
CA LEU A 376 -27.80 -7.22 -10.22
C LEU A 376 -28.67 -6.93 -9.01
N VAL A 377 -29.99 -6.99 -9.17
CA VAL A 377 -30.96 -6.61 -8.13
C VAL A 377 -31.88 -7.77 -7.80
N ARG A 378 -32.18 -7.96 -6.52
CA ARG A 378 -33.17 -8.93 -6.06
C ARG A 378 -33.83 -8.51 -4.76
N SER A 379 -35.15 -8.60 -4.69
CA SER A 379 -35.92 -8.36 -3.46
C SER A 379 -36.68 -9.63 -3.08
N VAL A 380 -36.45 -10.14 -1.88
CA VAL A 380 -36.95 -11.46 -1.44
C VAL A 380 -37.78 -11.46 -0.15
N GLY A 381 -37.98 -10.29 0.46
CA GLY A 381 -38.62 -10.21 1.78
C GLY A 381 -37.77 -10.85 2.89
N GLU A 382 -38.39 -11.12 4.05
CA GLU A 382 -37.71 -11.73 5.19
C GLU A 382 -37.38 -13.20 4.89
N ALA A 383 -36.09 -13.55 4.98
CA ALA A 383 -35.58 -14.88 4.70
C ALA A 383 -35.09 -15.56 5.98
N PRO A 384 -35.18 -16.89 6.08
CA PRO A 384 -34.49 -17.61 7.14
C PRO A 384 -32.98 -17.46 6.99
N GLY A 385 -32.29 -17.30 8.12
CA GLY A 385 -30.83 -17.28 8.16
C GLY A 385 -30.21 -18.57 7.62
N LEU A 386 -28.99 -18.46 7.12
CA LEU A 386 -28.28 -19.54 6.46
C LEU A 386 -27.75 -20.57 7.49
N THR A 387 -28.24 -21.81 7.41
CA THR A 387 -27.82 -22.93 8.26
C THR A 387 -26.82 -23.83 7.52
N VAL A 388 -25.72 -24.17 8.21
CA VAL A 388 -24.63 -24.99 7.67
C VAL A 388 -24.16 -25.95 8.75
N GLU A 389 -23.96 -27.20 8.36
CA GLU A 389 -23.33 -28.20 9.23
C GLU A 389 -21.80 -28.08 9.15
N GLU A 390 -21.11 -28.32 10.27
CA GLU A 390 -19.64 -28.23 10.31
C GLU A 390 -19.01 -29.24 9.32
N GLY A 391 -18.19 -28.74 8.39
CA GLY A 391 -17.55 -29.57 7.35
C GLY A 391 -18.49 -29.98 6.21
N GLU A 392 -19.68 -29.39 6.11
CA GLU A 392 -20.60 -29.65 5.01
C GLU A 392 -20.00 -29.19 3.69
N ARG A 393 -20.08 -30.04 2.66
CA ARG A 393 -19.61 -29.71 1.31
C ARG A 393 -20.61 -28.78 0.63
N LEU A 394 -20.09 -27.79 -0.10
CA LEU A 394 -20.91 -26.85 -0.86
C LEU A 394 -21.91 -27.55 -1.80
N SER A 395 -21.52 -28.63 -2.48
CA SER A 395 -22.44 -29.36 -3.35
C SER A 395 -23.62 -29.97 -2.58
N THR A 396 -23.35 -30.54 -1.39
CA THR A 396 -24.36 -31.21 -0.56
C THR A 396 -25.33 -30.17 0.02
N TRP A 397 -24.78 -29.07 0.52
CA TRP A 397 -25.58 -27.96 1.03
C TRP A 397 -26.50 -27.37 -0.04
N LEU A 398 -26.00 -27.18 -1.28
CA LEU A 398 -26.81 -26.70 -2.40
C LEU A 398 -27.92 -27.67 -2.82
N GLU A 399 -27.69 -28.98 -2.71
CA GLU A 399 -28.71 -30.01 -2.97
C GLU A 399 -29.83 -29.90 -1.93
N ARG A 400 -29.49 -29.83 -0.63
CA ARG A 400 -30.47 -29.61 0.45
C ARG A 400 -31.23 -28.29 0.28
N ALA A 401 -30.52 -27.18 0.05
CA ALA A 401 -31.15 -25.88 -0.16
C ALA A 401 -32.11 -25.89 -1.36
N ARG A 402 -31.83 -26.67 -2.41
CA ARG A 402 -32.75 -26.80 -3.55
C ARG A 402 -34.05 -27.53 -3.17
N GLU A 403 -34.00 -28.47 -2.22
CA GLU A 403 -35.19 -29.16 -1.72
C GLU A 403 -36.03 -28.26 -0.80
N GLU A 404 -35.39 -27.42 0.00
CA GLU A 404 -36.04 -26.47 0.91
C GLU A 404 -36.55 -25.21 0.19
N ASP A 405 -35.99 -24.89 -0.99
CA ASP A 405 -36.27 -23.69 -1.81
C ASP A 405 -36.28 -22.37 -1.00
N PRO A 406 -35.31 -22.11 -0.09
CA PRO A 406 -35.27 -20.88 0.67
C PRO A 406 -34.98 -19.70 -0.26
N PRO A 407 -35.43 -18.48 0.05
CA PRO A 407 -35.30 -17.30 -0.80
C PRO A 407 -33.88 -16.71 -0.86
N TRP A 408 -32.87 -17.56 -1.01
CA TRP A 408 -31.44 -17.20 -1.01
C TRP A 408 -30.93 -16.96 -2.42
N THR A 409 -29.89 -16.14 -2.52
CA THR A 409 -29.16 -15.87 -3.77
C THR A 409 -27.76 -16.44 -3.66
N VAL A 410 -27.39 -17.32 -4.58
CA VAL A 410 -26.06 -17.95 -4.60
C VAL A 410 -25.40 -17.69 -5.94
N ILE A 411 -24.17 -17.17 -5.92
CA ILE A 411 -23.39 -16.89 -7.13
C ILE A 411 -22.13 -17.74 -7.08
N VAL A 412 -21.95 -18.61 -8.08
CA VAL A 412 -20.84 -19.57 -8.15
C VAL A 412 -20.05 -19.40 -9.44
N ALA A 413 -18.79 -19.01 -9.33
CA ALA A 413 -17.84 -19.04 -10.43
C ALA A 413 -16.89 -20.24 -10.28
N GLY A 414 -16.72 -21.04 -11.33
CA GLY A 414 -15.69 -22.07 -11.35
C GLY A 414 -14.28 -21.46 -11.45
N GLY A 415 -14.17 -20.32 -12.14
CA GLY A 415 -12.98 -19.46 -12.19
C GLY A 415 -13.05 -18.30 -11.20
N ASP A 416 -12.73 -17.09 -11.65
CA ASP A 416 -12.86 -15.86 -10.87
C ASP A 416 -14.30 -15.33 -10.89
N LEU A 417 -14.74 -14.75 -9.77
CA LEU A 417 -15.94 -13.93 -9.68
C LEU A 417 -15.52 -12.46 -9.63
N VAL A 418 -15.93 -11.68 -10.62
CA VAL A 418 -15.57 -10.25 -10.73
C VAL A 418 -16.83 -9.40 -10.71
N VAL A 419 -16.88 -8.45 -9.79
CA VAL A 419 -18.01 -7.55 -9.57
C VAL A 419 -17.49 -6.12 -9.59
N ASN A 420 -17.63 -5.46 -10.73
CA ASN A 420 -17.31 -4.04 -10.91
C ASN A 420 -18.55 -3.15 -10.85
N GLY A 421 -19.72 -3.70 -11.16
CA GLY A 421 -21.01 -3.06 -10.98
C GLY A 421 -21.56 -3.28 -9.56
N ARG A 422 -22.88 -3.31 -9.42
CA ARG A 422 -23.55 -3.44 -8.11
C ARG A 422 -24.29 -4.75 -7.97
N ILE A 423 -24.32 -5.25 -6.74
CA ILE A 423 -25.21 -6.33 -6.32
C ILE A 423 -26.05 -5.78 -5.18
N GLU A 424 -27.36 -5.73 -5.36
CA GLU A 424 -28.33 -5.30 -4.35
C GLU A 424 -29.36 -6.43 -4.12
N VAL A 425 -29.20 -7.16 -3.02
CA VAL A 425 -30.06 -8.28 -2.65
C VAL A 425 -30.63 -8.00 -1.26
N ASP A 426 -31.96 -7.93 -1.11
CA ASP A 426 -32.59 -7.63 0.19
C ASP A 426 -32.64 -8.84 1.15
N GLY A 427 -31.81 -9.86 0.93
CA GLY A 427 -31.77 -11.09 1.72
C GLY A 427 -30.44 -11.84 1.57
N PRO A 428 -30.39 -13.14 1.89
CA PRO A 428 -29.17 -13.92 1.93
C PRO A 428 -28.42 -14.00 0.61
N LEU A 429 -27.14 -13.65 0.64
CA LEU A 429 -26.23 -13.68 -0.50
C LEU A 429 -24.98 -14.50 -0.19
N LEU A 430 -24.77 -15.59 -0.94
CA LEU A 430 -23.56 -16.40 -0.89
C LEU A 430 -22.75 -16.24 -2.19
N LEU A 431 -21.49 -15.81 -2.05
CA LEU A 431 -20.55 -15.68 -3.16
C LEU A 431 -19.48 -16.78 -3.09
N VAL A 432 -19.29 -17.49 -4.20
CA VAL A 432 -18.32 -18.59 -4.33
C VAL A 432 -17.51 -18.43 -5.60
N ALA A 433 -16.19 -18.62 -5.50
CA ALA A 433 -15.30 -18.73 -6.64
C ALA A 433 -14.29 -19.87 -6.45
N GLY A 434 -13.96 -20.59 -7.51
CA GLY A 434 -12.80 -21.48 -7.51
C GLY A 434 -11.47 -20.70 -7.51
N GLY A 435 -11.45 -19.56 -8.21
CA GLY A 435 -10.37 -18.59 -8.20
C GLY A 435 -10.57 -17.52 -7.12
N TRP A 436 -10.49 -16.25 -7.53
CA TRP A 436 -10.64 -15.08 -6.66
C TRP A 436 -12.01 -14.43 -6.78
N ILE A 437 -12.50 -13.89 -5.66
CA ILE A 437 -13.66 -13.00 -5.63
C ILE A 437 -13.14 -11.55 -5.59
N ARG A 438 -13.43 -10.79 -6.63
CA ARG A 438 -12.93 -9.43 -6.85
C ARG A 438 -14.12 -8.49 -6.90
N VAL A 439 -14.22 -7.58 -5.94
CA VAL A 439 -15.38 -6.70 -5.82
C VAL A 439 -14.90 -5.25 -5.71
N ALA A 440 -15.34 -4.38 -6.63
CA ALA A 440 -14.98 -2.97 -6.64
C ALA A 440 -15.79 -2.16 -5.62
N GLU A 441 -17.10 -2.38 -5.56
CA GLU A 441 -18.02 -1.79 -4.60
C GLU A 441 -18.58 -2.85 -3.65
N ARG A 442 -18.85 -2.50 -2.39
CA ARG A 442 -19.43 -3.46 -1.43
C ARG A 442 -20.81 -3.96 -1.91
N PRO A 443 -21.04 -5.29 -2.03
CA PRO A 443 -22.37 -5.82 -2.31
C PRO A 443 -23.32 -5.43 -1.18
N ARG A 444 -24.52 -4.98 -1.53
CA ARG A 444 -25.59 -4.74 -0.56
C ARG A 444 -26.38 -6.05 -0.40
N ALA A 445 -26.28 -6.60 0.79
CA ALA A 445 -27.11 -7.68 1.29
C ALA A 445 -27.85 -7.19 2.54
N ALA A 446 -28.84 -7.94 3.01
CA ALA A 446 -29.39 -7.72 4.35
C ALA A 446 -28.28 -7.80 5.43
N GLU A 447 -28.50 -7.16 6.57
CA GLU A 447 -27.47 -6.98 7.60
C GLU A 447 -26.97 -8.34 8.12
N ASN A 448 -25.65 -8.58 8.05
CA ASN A 448 -25.00 -9.85 8.39
C ASN A 448 -25.36 -11.05 7.48
N GLU A 449 -25.97 -10.81 6.32
CA GLU A 449 -26.39 -11.86 5.38
C GLU A 449 -25.57 -11.91 4.08
N LEU A 450 -24.33 -11.43 4.14
CA LEU A 450 -23.33 -11.59 3.08
C LEU A 450 -22.31 -12.63 3.52
N TRP A 451 -22.31 -13.79 2.85
CA TRP A 451 -21.36 -14.87 3.08
C TRP A 451 -20.45 -15.10 1.89
N ILE A 452 -19.21 -15.44 2.22
CA ILE A 452 -18.18 -15.76 1.25
C ILE A 452 -17.47 -17.03 1.69
N LEU A 453 -17.20 -17.90 0.72
CA LEU A 453 -16.45 -19.11 0.96
C LEU A 453 -14.94 -18.81 1.02
N GLY A 454 -14.35 -18.89 2.21
CA GLY A 454 -12.98 -18.45 2.49
C GLY A 454 -11.85 -19.24 1.80
N GLU A 455 -12.16 -20.36 1.16
CA GLU A 455 -11.18 -21.18 0.45
C GLU A 455 -10.90 -20.72 -0.99
N GLY A 456 -11.75 -19.89 -1.58
CA GLY A 456 -11.52 -19.25 -2.89
C GLY A 456 -10.93 -17.85 -2.69
N GLY A 457 -9.67 -17.66 -3.11
CA GLY A 457 -8.95 -16.39 -3.31
C GLY A 457 -9.25 -15.20 -2.38
N GLY A 458 -8.23 -14.72 -1.69
CA GLY A 458 -8.31 -13.62 -0.72
C GLY A 458 -9.11 -12.40 -1.20
N LEU A 459 -9.60 -11.61 -0.27
CA LEU A 459 -10.45 -10.49 -0.63
C LEU A 459 -9.78 -9.17 -0.29
N ALA A 460 -10.10 -8.15 -1.09
CA ALA A 460 -10.23 -6.79 -0.58
C ALA A 460 -11.63 -6.65 0.03
N LEU A 461 -11.90 -7.34 1.14
CA LEU A 461 -13.24 -7.34 1.74
C LEU A 461 -13.47 -6.11 2.62
N PRO A 462 -14.73 -5.62 2.71
CA PRO A 462 -15.20 -4.88 3.88
C PRO A 462 -15.13 -5.78 5.12
N SER A 463 -14.77 -5.23 6.27
CA SER A 463 -14.57 -5.93 7.57
C SER A 463 -15.79 -6.65 8.17
N THR A 464 -16.89 -6.78 7.43
CA THR A 464 -18.22 -7.20 7.92
C THR A 464 -18.78 -8.42 7.19
N ALA A 465 -18.11 -8.95 6.16
CA ALA A 465 -18.55 -10.20 5.54
C ALA A 465 -18.18 -11.39 6.43
N SER A 466 -19.12 -12.33 6.58
CA SER A 466 -18.91 -13.54 7.37
C SER A 466 -18.33 -14.64 6.49
N THR A 467 -17.34 -15.36 7.03
CA THR A 467 -16.86 -16.59 6.39
C THR A 467 -17.76 -17.75 6.79
N LEU A 468 -18.13 -18.56 5.80
CA LEU A 468 -18.99 -19.71 6.00
C LEU A 468 -18.15 -20.99 6.13
N ALA A 469 -18.50 -21.87 7.07
CA ALA A 469 -17.81 -23.15 7.31
C ALA A 469 -18.21 -24.26 6.31
N LEU A 470 -18.41 -23.89 5.05
CA LEU A 470 -18.62 -24.84 3.95
C LEU A 470 -17.27 -25.19 3.30
N GLU A 471 -17.09 -26.46 2.93
CA GLU A 471 -15.91 -26.92 2.19
C GLU A 471 -16.15 -26.87 0.67
N LEU A 472 -15.16 -26.41 -0.09
CA LEU A 472 -15.21 -26.45 -1.55
C LEU A 472 -14.84 -27.84 -2.06
N ASP A 473 -15.81 -28.61 -2.55
CA ASP A 473 -15.56 -29.93 -3.10
C ASP A 473 -15.34 -29.90 -4.63
N PRO A 474 -14.31 -30.59 -5.15
CA PRO A 474 -14.10 -30.73 -6.59
C PRO A 474 -15.08 -31.72 -7.21
N PRO A 475 -15.40 -31.60 -8.51
CA PRO A 475 -16.26 -32.56 -9.18
C PRO A 475 -15.56 -33.93 -9.27
N THR A 476 -16.33 -35.02 -9.21
CA THR A 476 -15.79 -36.39 -9.37
C THR A 476 -15.53 -36.73 -10.84
N VAL A 477 -16.34 -36.17 -11.74
CA VAL A 477 -16.28 -36.33 -13.19
C VAL A 477 -16.10 -34.96 -13.81
N ASN A 478 -15.29 -34.85 -14.87
CA ASN A 478 -15.03 -33.59 -15.56
C ASN A 478 -16.34 -33.00 -16.15
N PRO A 479 -16.84 -31.87 -15.63
CA PRO A 479 -18.11 -31.30 -16.07
C PRO A 479 -17.95 -30.34 -17.25
N LEU A 480 -16.72 -30.03 -17.68
CA LEU A 480 -16.45 -28.91 -18.58
C LEU A 480 -17.01 -29.10 -19.99
N ARG A 481 -17.60 -28.04 -20.53
CA ARG A 481 -18.06 -27.95 -21.93
C ARG A 481 -17.07 -27.24 -22.84
N THR A 482 -16.31 -26.29 -22.28
CA THR A 482 -15.28 -25.53 -22.97
C THR A 482 -13.95 -25.61 -22.20
N PRO A 483 -12.81 -25.42 -22.88
CA PRO A 483 -11.54 -25.24 -22.18
C PRO A 483 -11.55 -24.01 -21.29
N LEU A 484 -11.00 -24.15 -20.09
CA LEU A 484 -10.80 -23.06 -19.13
C LEU A 484 -9.31 -22.84 -18.89
N THR A 485 -8.91 -21.58 -18.76
CA THR A 485 -7.52 -21.20 -18.43
C THR A 485 -7.46 -20.53 -17.07
N TYR A 486 -6.67 -21.11 -16.17
CA TYR A 486 -6.33 -20.53 -14.88
C TYR A 486 -4.92 -20.00 -14.91
N ALA A 487 -4.68 -18.85 -14.30
CA ALA A 487 -3.34 -18.27 -14.27
C ALA A 487 -2.99 -17.65 -12.91
N VAL A 488 -1.70 -17.58 -12.60
CA VAL A 488 -1.18 -16.91 -11.39
C VAL A 488 0.20 -16.34 -11.66
N LEU A 489 0.50 -15.23 -10.99
CA LEU A 489 1.82 -14.59 -11.02
C LEU A 489 2.58 -14.84 -9.71
N SER A 490 3.85 -15.18 -9.81
CA SER A 490 4.75 -15.21 -8.65
C SER A 490 5.06 -13.79 -8.16
N ASP A 491 5.72 -13.69 -7.01
CA ASP A 491 6.50 -12.49 -6.66
C ASP A 491 7.69 -12.25 -7.61
N PRO A 492 8.25 -11.03 -7.64
CA PRO A 492 9.40 -10.71 -8.48
C PRO A 492 10.64 -11.54 -8.07
N ILE A 493 11.36 -12.02 -9.08
CA ILE A 493 12.57 -12.83 -8.96
C ILE A 493 13.70 -12.13 -9.74
N PRO A 494 14.88 -11.90 -9.13
CA PRO A 494 15.11 -12.02 -7.69
C PRO A 494 14.25 -11.01 -6.91
N SER A 495 14.02 -11.28 -5.62
CA SER A 495 13.28 -10.35 -4.75
C SER A 495 13.99 -9.01 -4.59
N SER A 496 15.32 -9.00 -4.75
CA SER A 496 16.18 -7.82 -4.78
C SER A 496 17.42 -8.05 -5.64
N GLY A 497 18.09 -6.97 -6.06
CA GLY A 497 19.34 -7.01 -6.83
C GLY A 497 19.16 -6.93 -8.36
N SER A 498 20.29 -6.81 -9.05
CA SER A 498 20.35 -6.75 -10.51
C SER A 498 20.58 -8.13 -11.13
N VAL A 499 20.13 -8.31 -12.38
CA VAL A 499 20.34 -9.55 -13.15
C VAL A 499 21.14 -9.21 -14.39
N VAL A 500 22.31 -9.85 -14.52
CA VAL A 500 23.20 -9.71 -15.69
C VAL A 500 22.79 -10.68 -16.79
N ARG A 501 22.33 -11.87 -16.42
CA ARG A 501 21.85 -12.83 -17.41
C ARG A 501 20.89 -13.82 -16.80
N TRP A 502 19.71 -13.94 -17.39
CA TRP A 502 18.85 -15.09 -17.14
C TRP A 502 19.42 -16.33 -17.82
N GLU A 503 19.41 -17.47 -17.14
CA GLU A 503 19.76 -18.78 -17.70
C GLU A 503 18.48 -19.57 -18.02
N ARG A 504 18.64 -20.76 -18.61
CA ARG A 504 17.49 -21.65 -18.81
C ARG A 504 16.82 -21.99 -17.48
N ALA A 505 15.49 -21.93 -17.50
CA ALA A 505 14.66 -22.46 -16.44
C ALA A 505 14.34 -23.93 -16.69
N SER A 506 13.99 -24.63 -15.61
CA SER A 506 13.41 -25.98 -15.67
C SER A 506 12.09 -25.98 -14.90
N VAL A 507 11.09 -26.62 -15.49
CA VAL A 507 9.72 -26.67 -14.98
C VAL A 507 9.35 -28.13 -14.78
N SER A 508 8.69 -28.44 -13.66
CA SER A 508 8.16 -29.76 -13.35
C SER A 508 6.67 -29.66 -13.02
N GLY A 509 5.89 -30.62 -13.49
CA GLY A 509 4.44 -30.63 -13.34
C GLY A 509 3.80 -31.83 -14.04
N ARG A 510 2.48 -31.88 -14.02
CA ARG A 510 1.68 -32.93 -14.67
C ARG A 510 0.56 -32.29 -15.48
N GLU A 511 0.41 -32.71 -16.73
CA GLU A 511 -0.59 -32.14 -17.64
C GLU A 511 -2.00 -32.72 -17.42
N ASN A 512 -2.12 -34.00 -17.05
CA ASN A 512 -3.40 -34.68 -16.79
C ASN A 512 -4.46 -34.38 -17.88
N LEU A 513 -5.65 -33.88 -17.52
CA LEU A 513 -6.75 -33.49 -18.46
C LEU A 513 -6.52 -32.16 -19.19
N GLY A 514 -5.28 -31.70 -19.28
CA GLY A 514 -5.00 -30.35 -19.72
C GLY A 514 -3.55 -30.17 -20.14
N ARG A 515 -3.06 -28.96 -19.96
CA ARG A 515 -1.66 -28.57 -20.16
C ARG A 515 -1.30 -27.45 -19.19
N PHE A 516 -0.02 -27.31 -18.90
CA PHE A 516 0.47 -26.13 -18.19
C PHE A 516 1.53 -25.42 -19.01
N ARG A 517 1.70 -24.11 -18.77
CA ARG A 517 2.75 -23.29 -19.36
C ARG A 517 3.31 -22.38 -18.28
N VAL A 518 4.63 -22.21 -18.26
CA VAL A 518 5.29 -21.21 -17.42
C VAL A 518 5.98 -20.22 -18.34
N ARG A 519 5.57 -18.96 -18.25
CA ARG A 519 6.14 -17.84 -18.99
C ARG A 519 6.76 -16.83 -18.04
N TYR A 520 7.55 -15.93 -18.60
CA TYR A 520 8.35 -14.96 -17.87
C TYR A 520 7.94 -13.56 -18.30
N VAL A 521 7.56 -12.74 -17.33
CA VAL A 521 7.11 -11.37 -17.53
C VAL A 521 8.01 -10.45 -16.72
N ARG A 522 8.40 -9.30 -17.27
CA ARG A 522 9.17 -8.31 -16.52
C ARG A 522 8.30 -7.64 -15.48
N GLU A 523 8.84 -7.44 -14.28
CA GLU A 523 8.13 -6.72 -13.23
C GLU A 523 7.78 -5.30 -13.65
N GLU A 524 8.72 -4.65 -14.35
CA GLU A 524 8.56 -3.25 -14.77
C GLU A 524 7.56 -3.08 -15.91
N ASP A 525 7.25 -4.15 -16.65
CA ASP A 525 6.33 -4.13 -17.79
C ASP A 525 4.92 -4.59 -17.42
N LEU A 526 4.62 -4.81 -16.13
CA LEU A 526 3.27 -5.17 -15.69
C LEU A 526 2.43 -3.89 -15.55
N PRO A 527 1.59 -3.54 -16.54
CA PRO A 527 0.70 -2.41 -16.40
C PRO A 527 -0.32 -2.65 -15.29
N LEU A 528 -0.87 -1.57 -14.75
CA LEU A 528 -1.96 -1.64 -13.76
C LEU A 528 -3.30 -2.16 -14.36
N GLY A 529 -3.35 -2.40 -15.68
CA GLY A 529 -4.46 -3.01 -16.42
C GLY A 529 -4.07 -3.27 -17.88
N GLY A 530 -4.89 -3.97 -18.66
CA GLY A 530 -4.62 -4.25 -20.09
C GLY A 530 -4.84 -5.72 -20.49
N SER A 531 -4.39 -6.07 -21.68
CA SER A 531 -4.41 -7.43 -22.21
C SER A 531 -3.14 -8.19 -21.84
N LEU A 532 -3.16 -9.53 -21.97
CA LEU A 532 -1.99 -10.36 -21.70
C LEU A 532 -0.88 -10.15 -22.74
N ALA A 533 -1.24 -9.67 -23.93
CA ALA A 533 -0.26 -9.33 -24.96
C ALA A 533 0.58 -8.10 -24.56
N ASP A 534 -0.01 -7.17 -23.81
CA ASP A 534 0.68 -5.96 -23.32
C ASP A 534 1.77 -6.30 -22.30
N TRP A 535 1.70 -7.50 -21.69
CA TRP A 535 2.71 -7.97 -20.74
C TRP A 535 3.94 -8.58 -21.43
N ASP A 536 3.90 -8.79 -22.75
CA ASP A 536 4.95 -9.44 -23.55
C ASP A 536 5.60 -10.71 -22.91
N PRO A 537 4.78 -11.68 -22.44
CA PRO A 537 5.27 -12.87 -21.76
C PRO A 537 6.14 -13.74 -22.68
N ARG A 538 7.33 -14.14 -22.19
CA ARG A 538 8.28 -14.99 -22.93
C ARG A 538 8.30 -16.43 -22.42
N ASP A 539 8.54 -17.39 -23.30
CA ASP A 539 8.68 -18.82 -22.92
C ASP A 539 10.05 -19.17 -22.35
N ASP A 540 11.06 -18.36 -22.68
CA ASP A 540 12.42 -18.53 -22.22
C ASP A 540 12.86 -17.25 -21.50
N PRO A 541 13.27 -17.32 -20.23
CA PRO A 541 13.66 -16.11 -19.49
C PRO A 541 14.87 -15.41 -20.15
N ARG A 542 15.66 -16.11 -20.96
CA ARG A 542 16.78 -15.56 -21.73
C ARG A 542 16.35 -14.56 -22.80
N GLN A 543 15.09 -14.61 -23.24
CA GLN A 543 14.53 -13.72 -24.26
C GLN A 543 13.98 -12.42 -23.68
N VAL A 544 13.85 -12.34 -22.35
CA VAL A 544 13.26 -11.17 -21.70
C VAL A 544 14.25 -10.00 -21.73
N ARG A 545 13.82 -8.88 -22.32
CA ARG A 545 14.62 -7.65 -22.46
C ARG A 545 13.77 -6.40 -22.23
N PRO A 546 14.35 -5.32 -21.66
CA PRO A 546 15.66 -5.26 -20.99
C PRO A 546 15.76 -6.20 -19.78
N LEU A 547 16.98 -6.46 -19.32
CA LEU A 547 17.19 -7.32 -18.16
C LEU A 547 16.64 -6.65 -16.90
N GLY A 548 16.13 -7.46 -15.98
CA GLY A 548 15.43 -6.97 -14.79
C GLY A 548 14.78 -8.11 -14.02
N ARG A 549 13.95 -7.75 -13.05
CA ARG A 549 13.22 -8.74 -12.24
C ARG A 549 12.11 -9.36 -13.08
N LEU A 550 11.90 -10.65 -12.90
CA LEU A 550 10.86 -11.41 -13.60
C LEU A 550 9.79 -11.88 -12.61
N ARG A 551 8.56 -11.95 -13.07
CA ARG A 551 7.53 -12.80 -12.48
C ARG A 551 7.36 -14.05 -13.33
N LEU A 552 7.10 -15.17 -12.66
CA LEU A 552 6.61 -16.39 -13.28
C LEU A 552 5.11 -16.22 -13.53
N LEU A 553 4.70 -16.31 -14.79
CA LEU A 553 3.31 -16.46 -15.18
C LEU A 553 3.05 -17.96 -15.37
N VAL A 554 2.33 -18.57 -14.43
CA VAL A 554 1.94 -19.99 -14.51
C VAL A 554 0.51 -20.06 -15.04
N GLU A 555 0.32 -20.77 -16.15
CA GLU A 555 -0.97 -20.97 -16.79
C GLU A 555 -1.33 -22.45 -16.81
N LEU A 556 -2.55 -22.77 -16.40
CA LEU A 556 -3.13 -24.10 -16.34
C LEU A 556 -4.37 -24.12 -17.24
N THR A 557 -4.32 -24.82 -18.38
CA THR A 557 -5.50 -24.98 -19.25
C THR A 557 -6.08 -26.38 -19.04
N VAL A 558 -7.34 -26.47 -18.61
CA VAL A 558 -8.08 -27.72 -18.48
C VAL A 558 -9.21 -27.74 -19.52
N GLY A 559 -9.43 -28.87 -20.18
CA GLY A 559 -10.50 -28.98 -21.18
C GLY A 559 -11.61 -29.98 -20.84
N PRO A 560 -12.61 -30.10 -21.72
CA PRO A 560 -13.69 -31.08 -21.61
C PRO A 560 -13.17 -32.53 -21.56
N ALA A 561 -14.03 -33.48 -21.17
CA ALA A 561 -13.68 -34.89 -21.24
C ALA A 561 -13.23 -35.28 -22.67
N GLY A 562 -12.02 -35.83 -22.80
CA GLY A 562 -11.39 -36.13 -24.10
C GLY A 562 -10.43 -35.05 -24.62
N TYR A 563 -10.28 -33.95 -23.90
CA TYR A 563 -9.24 -32.95 -24.13
C TYR A 563 -7.91 -33.45 -23.55
N GLY A 564 -6.98 -33.86 -24.41
CA GLY A 564 -5.64 -34.31 -24.03
C GLY A 564 -5.42 -35.83 -24.06
N PRO A 565 -4.16 -36.28 -23.93
CA PRO A 565 -3.79 -37.70 -23.95
C PRO A 565 -4.22 -38.41 -22.65
N GLY A 566 -5.08 -39.44 -22.76
CA GLY A 566 -5.51 -40.29 -21.63
C GLY A 566 -6.88 -39.94 -21.07
N SER A 567 -7.93 -40.14 -21.88
CA SER A 567 -9.34 -39.74 -21.68
C SER A 567 -10.06 -40.38 -20.47
N ASP A 568 -9.49 -40.31 -19.28
CA ASP A 568 -10.22 -40.56 -18.05
C ASP A 568 -11.28 -39.47 -17.90
N ARG A 569 -12.49 -39.86 -17.50
CA ARG A 569 -13.58 -38.93 -17.21
C ARG A 569 -13.44 -38.33 -15.80
N ARG A 570 -12.57 -38.88 -14.95
CA ARG A 570 -12.33 -38.37 -13.59
C ARG A 570 -11.67 -37.00 -13.61
N TRP A 571 -12.11 -36.10 -12.75
CA TRP A 571 -11.50 -34.77 -12.63
C TRP A 571 -10.04 -34.87 -12.18
N SER A 572 -9.11 -34.49 -13.06
CA SER A 572 -7.67 -34.44 -12.81
C SER A 572 -7.06 -33.27 -13.58
N PRO A 573 -7.10 -32.04 -13.03
CA PRO A 573 -6.58 -30.86 -13.73
C PRO A 573 -5.04 -30.88 -13.83
N PRO A 574 -4.44 -30.12 -14.75
CA PRO A 574 -3.00 -29.90 -14.79
C PRO A 574 -2.51 -29.23 -13.52
N ILE A 575 -1.25 -29.49 -13.17
CA ILE A 575 -0.56 -28.88 -12.03
C ILE A 575 0.90 -28.57 -12.36
N VAL A 576 1.49 -27.62 -11.63
CA VAL A 576 2.93 -27.35 -11.65
C VAL A 576 3.50 -27.62 -10.26
N ASP A 577 4.47 -28.51 -10.18
CA ASP A 577 5.10 -28.98 -8.92
C ASP A 577 6.34 -28.14 -8.57
N GLY A 578 7.01 -27.52 -9.54
CA GLY A 578 8.14 -26.62 -9.26
C GLY A 578 8.72 -25.91 -10.48
N VAL A 579 9.32 -24.75 -10.25
CA VAL A 579 10.09 -24.00 -11.25
C VAL A 579 11.46 -23.68 -10.67
N ARG A 580 12.53 -24.14 -11.32
CA ARG A 580 13.89 -23.74 -11.01
C ARG A 580 14.37 -22.75 -12.06
N LEU A 581 14.71 -21.55 -11.60
CA LEU A 581 15.23 -20.46 -12.41
C LEU A 581 16.68 -20.20 -11.99
N ASN A 582 17.57 -20.06 -12.97
CA ASN A 582 18.97 -19.70 -12.71
C ASN A 582 19.27 -18.38 -13.39
N TRP A 583 20.18 -17.60 -12.82
CA TRP A 583 20.69 -16.36 -13.42
C TRP A 583 22.11 -16.10 -12.96
N SER A 584 22.82 -15.22 -13.64
CA SER A 584 24.02 -14.61 -13.10
C SER A 584 23.70 -13.20 -12.62
N TRP A 585 24.32 -12.81 -11.52
CA TRP A 585 24.32 -11.46 -10.99
C TRP A 585 25.76 -11.03 -10.71
N PRO A 586 26.01 -9.73 -10.47
CA PRO A 586 27.35 -9.30 -10.19
C PRO A 586 27.77 -9.69 -8.76
N GLY A 587 28.69 -10.64 -8.61
CA GLY A 587 29.00 -11.39 -7.40
C GLY A 587 29.56 -10.66 -6.19
N GLU A 588 29.13 -11.08 -4.99
CA GLU A 588 29.71 -10.70 -3.69
C GLU A 588 30.63 -11.83 -3.17
N GLN A 589 31.76 -11.50 -2.55
CA GLN A 589 32.66 -12.47 -1.94
C GLN A 589 32.11 -12.88 -0.57
N ALA A 590 31.75 -14.14 -0.38
CA ALA A 590 31.46 -14.66 0.97
C ALA A 590 32.72 -14.49 1.85
N ARG A 591 32.60 -13.69 2.91
CA ARG A 591 33.57 -13.63 4.01
C ARG A 591 33.03 -14.34 5.22
#